data_AF-A0A6P5P7E5-F1
#
_entry.id   AF-A0A6P5P7E5-F1
#
_cell.length_a   1.000
_cell.length_b   1.000
_cell.length_c   1.000
_cell.angle_alpha   90.00
_cell.angle_beta   90.00
_cell.angle_gamma   90.00
#
_symmetry.space_group_name_H-M   'P 1'
#
loop_
_entity.id
_entity.type
_entity.pdbx_description
1 polymer ?
#
loop_
_entity_poly.entity_id
_entity_poly.type
_entity_poly.pdbx_seq_one_letter_code
_entity_poly.pdbx_strand_id
1 'polypeptide(L)'
;MAQWELSPTSDTNLVHSLMNLIDCFMDDFADENKQKERNDQESFSLLEGIFLFSLIWSVGATCTDDDRLKFDKILRELMEGPISDVTRNKFKLLSGTEQTSSKAFIVPFPEKGTIYDYQFILEGLGRWDKWIKKLADTPPIPKDVQFNEIIVPTLDTVRYSALMHLLTTHQKPSIFVGPTGTGKSVYII
;
A
#
# COMPACT_ATOMS: atom_id res chain seq x y z
N MET A 1 -23.36 16.29 4.60
CA MET A 1 -23.16 14.93 4.05
C MET A 1 -21.91 14.37 4.73
N ALA A 2 -22.00 13.22 5.39
CA ALA A 2 -20.83 12.60 6.00
C ALA A 2 -19.90 12.12 4.88
N GLN A 3 -18.68 12.65 4.83
CA GLN A 3 -17.71 12.35 3.81
C GLN A 3 -16.81 11.22 4.33
N TRP A 4 -17.08 10.00 3.87
CA TRP A 4 -16.42 8.76 4.30
C TRP A 4 -15.10 8.48 3.57
N GLU A 5 -14.74 9.32 2.60
CA GLU A 5 -13.51 9.22 1.81
C GLU A 5 -12.86 10.59 1.69
N LEU A 6 -11.53 10.62 1.65
CA LEU A 6 -10.76 11.86 1.51
C LEU A 6 -11.09 12.60 0.20
N SER A 7 -11.42 11.86 -0.86
CA SER A 7 -11.92 12.36 -2.15
C SER A 7 -12.94 11.38 -2.71
N PRO A 8 -14.04 11.83 -3.33
CA PRO A 8 -15.02 10.94 -3.97
C PRO A 8 -14.33 10.04 -4.99
N THR A 9 -14.39 8.73 -4.78
CA THR A 9 -13.80 7.75 -5.70
C THR A 9 -14.85 6.72 -6.11
N SER A 10 -14.92 6.40 -7.41
CA SER A 10 -15.77 5.30 -7.88
C SER A 10 -15.11 3.96 -7.65
N ASP A 11 -15.87 2.92 -7.32
CA ASP A 11 -15.38 1.54 -7.14
C ASP A 11 -14.50 1.06 -8.31
N THR A 12 -14.89 1.39 -9.55
CA THR A 12 -14.11 1.05 -10.76
C THR A 12 -12.71 1.66 -10.74
N ASN A 13 -12.56 2.89 -10.22
CA ASN A 13 -11.26 3.55 -10.11
C ASN A 13 -10.39 2.94 -9.02
N LEU A 14 -10.99 2.45 -7.92
CA LEU A 14 -10.26 1.71 -6.90
C LEU A 14 -9.66 0.42 -7.47
N VAL A 15 -10.46 -0.33 -8.24
CA VAL A 15 -10.01 -1.54 -8.93
C VAL A 15 -8.95 -1.22 -9.97
N HIS A 16 -9.12 -0.17 -10.77
CA HIS A 16 -8.06 0.26 -11.70
C HIS A 16 -6.77 0.64 -10.98
N SER A 17 -6.87 1.33 -9.84
CA SER A 17 -5.69 1.71 -9.04
C SER A 17 -4.98 0.49 -8.48
N LEU A 18 -5.73 -0.50 -7.99
CA LEU A 18 -5.21 -1.80 -7.56
C LEU A 18 -4.44 -2.48 -8.69
N MET A 19 -5.06 -2.62 -9.87
CA MET A 19 -4.45 -3.29 -11.02
C MET A 19 -3.22 -2.55 -11.53
N ASN A 20 -3.23 -1.21 -11.53
CA ASN A 20 -2.07 -0.41 -11.91
C ASN A 20 -0.90 -0.62 -10.94
N LEU A 21 -1.15 -0.68 -9.63
CA LEU A 21 -0.09 -0.97 -8.66
C LEU A 21 0.48 -2.37 -8.84
N ILE A 22 -0.38 -3.37 -9.05
CA ILE A 22 0.04 -4.75 -9.35
C ILE A 22 0.94 -4.77 -10.58
N ASP A 23 0.53 -4.11 -11.67
CA ASP A 23 1.28 -4.02 -12.92
C ASP A 23 2.67 -3.39 -12.73
N CYS A 24 2.80 -2.38 -11.86
CA CYS A 24 4.10 -1.76 -11.54
C CYS A 24 5.09 -2.71 -10.84
N PHE A 25 4.65 -3.86 -10.35
CA PHE A 25 5.52 -4.87 -9.75
C PHE A 25 5.80 -6.05 -10.69
N MET A 26 5.24 -6.03 -11.91
CA MET A 26 5.37 -7.15 -12.86
C MET A 26 6.65 -7.13 -13.68
N ASP A 27 7.44 -6.06 -13.65
CA ASP A 27 8.74 -5.96 -14.35
C ASP A 27 9.66 -7.13 -14.00
N ASP A 28 9.77 -7.46 -12.72
CA ASP A 28 10.58 -8.58 -12.22
C ASP A 28 10.07 -9.96 -12.66
N PHE A 29 8.80 -10.04 -13.03
CA PHE A 29 8.20 -11.24 -13.60
C PHE A 29 8.31 -11.25 -15.13
N ALA A 30 8.57 -10.12 -15.79
CA ALA A 30 8.85 -10.09 -17.23
C ALA A 30 10.32 -10.37 -17.56
N ASP A 31 11.23 -10.22 -16.59
CA ASP A 31 12.65 -10.51 -16.75
C ASP A 31 12.94 -12.02 -16.79
N GLU A 32 13.30 -12.51 -17.99
CA GLU A 32 13.62 -13.92 -18.23
C GLU A 32 14.77 -14.47 -17.36
N ASN A 33 15.72 -13.63 -16.96
CA ASN A 33 16.85 -14.08 -16.13
C ASN A 33 16.38 -14.33 -14.70
N LYS A 34 15.58 -13.41 -14.15
CA LYS A 34 14.98 -13.55 -12.82
C LYS A 34 13.99 -14.71 -12.78
N GLN A 35 13.22 -14.90 -13.84
CA GLN A 35 12.29 -16.04 -13.93
C GLN A 35 12.99 -17.40 -13.91
N LYS A 36 14.16 -17.54 -14.55
CA LYS A 36 14.90 -18.82 -14.58
C LYS A 36 15.43 -19.24 -13.22
N GLU A 37 15.73 -18.27 -12.36
CA GLU A 37 16.21 -18.51 -11.00
C GLU A 37 15.07 -18.69 -10.00
N ARG A 38 13.89 -18.14 -10.32
CA ARG A 38 12.72 -18.14 -9.45
C ARG A 38 11.98 -19.46 -9.50
N ASN A 39 11.67 -20.00 -8.32
CA ASN A 39 10.81 -21.19 -8.19
C ASN A 39 9.32 -20.81 -8.03
N ASP A 40 8.44 -21.80 -8.19
CA ASP A 40 6.98 -21.59 -8.09
C ASP A 40 6.57 -21.00 -6.74
N GLN A 41 7.14 -21.50 -5.64
CA GLN A 41 6.80 -21.06 -4.29
C GLN A 41 7.14 -19.57 -4.08
N GLU A 42 8.29 -19.13 -4.57
CA GLU A 42 8.71 -17.73 -4.54
C GLU A 42 7.75 -16.86 -5.36
N SER A 43 7.41 -17.30 -6.57
CA SER A 43 6.45 -16.59 -7.43
C SER A 43 5.10 -16.41 -6.74
N PHE A 44 4.55 -17.47 -6.15
CA PHE A 44 3.29 -17.39 -5.40
C PHE A 44 3.39 -16.43 -4.21
N SER A 45 4.46 -16.52 -3.43
CA SER A 45 4.67 -15.67 -2.25
C SER A 45 4.77 -14.18 -2.61
N LEU A 46 5.49 -13.87 -3.69
CA LEU A 46 5.62 -12.51 -4.19
C LEU A 46 4.28 -11.97 -4.70
N LEU A 47 3.52 -12.76 -5.46
CA LEU A 47 2.20 -12.35 -5.96
C LEU A 47 1.21 -12.10 -4.81
N GLU A 48 1.22 -12.95 -3.78
CA GLU A 48 0.43 -12.75 -2.56
C GLU A 48 0.76 -11.40 -1.88
N GLY A 49 2.05 -11.11 -1.71
CA GLY A 49 2.51 -9.85 -1.10
C GLY A 49 2.24 -8.61 -1.96
N ILE A 50 2.44 -8.70 -3.29
CA ILE A 50 2.16 -7.64 -4.25
C ILE A 50 0.66 -7.31 -4.25
N PHE A 51 -0.20 -8.32 -4.30
CA PHE A 51 -1.64 -8.13 -4.23
C PHE A 51 -2.03 -7.40 -2.95
N LEU A 52 -1.53 -7.87 -1.80
CA LEU A 52 -1.86 -7.27 -0.52
C LEU A 52 -1.35 -5.83 -0.39
N PHE A 53 -0.10 -5.56 -0.80
CA PHE A 53 0.45 -4.20 -0.82
C PHE A 53 -0.41 -3.29 -1.71
N SER A 54 -0.75 -3.77 -2.91
CA SER A 54 -1.54 -3.00 -3.87
C SER A 54 -2.95 -2.72 -3.35
N LEU A 55 -3.57 -3.65 -2.60
CA LEU A 55 -4.87 -3.46 -1.97
C LEU A 55 -4.84 -2.39 -0.87
N ILE A 56 -3.81 -2.40 -0.04
CA ILE A 56 -3.61 -1.40 1.02
C ILE A 56 -3.47 0.00 0.42
N TRP A 57 -2.70 0.13 -0.66
CA TRP A 57 -2.37 1.42 -1.27
C TRP A 57 -3.27 1.83 -2.44
N SER A 58 -4.34 1.09 -2.71
CA SER A 58 -5.42 1.47 -3.62
C SER A 58 -6.73 1.68 -2.86
N VAL A 59 -7.40 0.60 -2.48
CA VAL A 59 -8.67 0.62 -1.75
C VAL A 59 -8.50 1.25 -0.37
N GLY A 60 -7.44 0.90 0.35
CA GLY A 60 -7.14 1.49 1.67
C GLY A 60 -6.67 2.95 1.59
N ALA A 61 -6.20 3.42 0.44
CA ALA A 61 -5.62 4.76 0.32
C ALA A 61 -6.66 5.88 0.42
N THR A 62 -7.93 5.61 0.07
CA THR A 62 -9.02 6.61 0.12
C THR A 62 -9.64 6.75 1.52
N CYS A 63 -9.33 5.84 2.44
CA CYS A 63 -9.80 5.88 3.81
C CYS A 63 -9.31 7.13 4.55
N THR A 64 -10.20 7.72 5.35
CA THR A 64 -9.84 8.74 6.34
C THR A 64 -8.95 8.15 7.44
N ASP A 65 -8.27 8.98 8.24
CA ASP A 65 -7.39 8.50 9.32
C ASP A 65 -8.10 7.57 10.32
N ASP A 66 -9.35 7.87 10.67
CA ASP A 66 -10.17 7.01 11.54
C ASP A 66 -10.59 5.70 10.84
N ASP A 67 -10.87 5.77 9.53
CA ASP A 67 -11.28 4.60 8.76
C ASP A 67 -10.10 3.67 8.43
N ARG A 68 -8.88 4.20 8.37
CA ARG A 68 -7.66 3.41 8.22
C ARG A 68 -7.49 2.38 9.33
N LEU A 69 -7.85 2.73 10.57
CA LEU A 69 -7.83 1.79 11.71
C LEU A 69 -8.90 0.69 11.59
N LYS A 70 -10.06 1.02 11.00
CA LYS A 70 -11.13 0.04 10.75
C LYS A 70 -10.71 -0.92 9.63
N PHE A 71 -10.14 -0.37 8.56
CA PHE A 71 -9.63 -1.14 7.43
C PHE A 71 -8.47 -2.05 7.83
N ASP A 72 -7.52 -1.55 8.64
CA ASP A 72 -6.46 -2.36 9.25
C ASP A 72 -7.02 -3.58 9.96
N LYS A 73 -8.00 -3.37 10.85
CA LYS A 73 -8.63 -4.47 11.59
C LYS A 73 -9.29 -5.50 10.68
N ILE A 74 -10.11 -5.03 9.73
CA ILE A 74 -10.86 -5.91 8.81
C ILE A 74 -9.90 -6.72 7.95
N LEU A 75 -8.89 -6.06 7.37
CA LEU A 75 -7.95 -6.70 6.47
C LEU A 75 -7.09 -7.72 7.19
N ARG A 76 -6.67 -7.45 8.43
CA ARG A 76 -5.94 -8.41 9.27
C ARG A 76 -6.77 -9.65 9.59
N GLU A 77 -8.04 -9.47 9.98
CA GLU A 77 -8.94 -10.63 10.19
C GLU A 77 -9.08 -11.44 8.90
N LEU A 78 -9.19 -10.80 7.74
CA LEU A 78 -9.28 -11.47 6.44
C LEU A 78 -8.01 -12.25 6.06
N MET A 79 -6.83 -11.81 6.50
CA MET A 79 -5.57 -12.53 6.27
C MET A 79 -5.46 -13.79 7.13
N GLU A 80 -6.01 -13.76 8.34
CA GLU A 80 -5.96 -14.88 9.30
C GLU A 80 -7.10 -15.88 9.10
N GLY A 81 -8.24 -15.42 8.58
CA GLY A 81 -9.39 -16.27 8.30
C GLY A 81 -10.70 -15.50 8.12
N PRO A 82 -11.84 -16.07 8.55
CA PRO A 82 -13.13 -15.40 8.43
C PRO A 82 -13.22 -14.21 9.38
N ILE A 83 -13.92 -13.17 8.94
CA ILE A 83 -14.15 -11.98 9.75
C ILE A 83 -15.02 -12.39 10.95
N SER A 84 -14.57 -12.04 12.16
CA SER A 84 -15.29 -12.36 13.38
C SER A 84 -16.67 -11.70 13.42
N ASP A 85 -17.65 -12.38 14.00
CA ASP A 85 -19.01 -11.80 14.16
C ASP A 85 -18.98 -10.49 14.96
N VAL A 86 -18.03 -10.35 15.88
CA VAL A 86 -17.81 -9.11 16.63
C VAL A 86 -17.47 -7.96 15.68
N THR A 87 -16.52 -8.15 14.77
CA THR A 87 -16.10 -7.15 13.79
C THR A 87 -17.17 -6.89 12.74
N ARG A 88 -17.82 -7.95 12.25
CA ARG A 88 -18.95 -7.87 11.32
C ARG A 88 -20.09 -7.02 11.88
N ASN A 89 -20.50 -7.28 13.11
CA ASN A 89 -21.58 -6.53 13.77
C ASN A 89 -21.17 -5.10 14.08
N LYS A 90 -19.90 -4.89 14.51
CA LYS A 90 -19.37 -3.56 14.81
C LYS A 90 -19.36 -2.65 13.58
N PHE A 91 -18.98 -3.17 12.43
CA PHE A 91 -18.85 -2.40 11.18
C PHE A 91 -20.01 -2.59 10.20
N LYS A 92 -21.05 -3.35 10.58
CA LYS A 92 -22.24 -3.64 9.75
C LYS A 92 -21.87 -4.17 8.36
N LEU A 93 -20.89 -5.07 8.30
CA LEU A 93 -20.43 -5.65 7.04
C LEU A 93 -21.50 -6.56 6.45
N LEU A 94 -21.62 -6.57 5.13
CA LEU A 94 -22.53 -7.46 4.41
C LEU A 94 -22.09 -8.92 4.60
N SER A 95 -23.01 -9.78 4.99
CA SER A 95 -22.79 -11.23 5.06
C SER A 95 -22.86 -11.85 3.65
N GLY A 96 -21.97 -12.79 3.33
CA GLY A 96 -22.13 -13.68 2.17
C GLY A 96 -20.99 -13.77 1.15
N THR A 97 -19.80 -13.20 1.40
CA THR A 97 -18.64 -13.31 0.49
C THR A 97 -17.48 -14.12 1.04
N GLU A 98 -17.70 -14.94 2.08
CA GLU A 98 -16.64 -15.72 2.75
C GLU A 98 -16.23 -16.95 1.92
N GLN A 99 -15.67 -16.72 0.74
CA GLN A 99 -14.67 -17.61 0.19
C GLN A 99 -13.34 -17.26 0.85
N THR A 100 -13.18 -17.74 2.08
CA THR A 100 -11.90 -17.69 2.78
C THR A 100 -10.98 -18.73 2.17
N SER A 101 -9.94 -18.26 1.48
CA SER A 101 -8.78 -19.12 1.21
C SER A 101 -8.29 -19.63 2.57
N SER A 102 -8.38 -20.94 2.80
CA SER A 102 -7.91 -21.58 4.03
C SER A 102 -6.38 -21.61 4.13
N LYS A 103 -5.69 -20.99 3.16
CA LYS A 103 -4.24 -21.01 3.04
C LYS A 103 -3.68 -19.71 3.60
N ALA A 104 -2.90 -19.83 4.67
CA ALA A 104 -2.11 -18.72 5.20
C ALA A 104 -1.11 -18.23 4.14
N PHE A 105 -0.85 -16.92 4.14
CA PHE A 105 0.21 -16.31 3.36
C PHE A 105 1.55 -17.01 3.61
N ILE A 106 2.34 -17.22 2.56
CA ILE A 106 3.66 -17.85 2.68
C ILE A 106 4.58 -16.98 3.56
N VAL A 107 4.52 -15.66 3.38
CA VAL A 107 5.18 -14.68 4.24
C VAL A 107 4.13 -14.03 5.14
N PRO A 108 4.15 -14.29 6.46
CA PRO A 108 3.15 -13.74 7.37
C PRO A 108 3.28 -12.22 7.46
N PHE A 109 2.14 -11.53 7.55
CA PHE A 109 2.12 -10.08 7.74
C PHE A 109 2.52 -9.72 9.18
N PRO A 110 3.32 -8.66 9.41
CA PRO A 110 3.74 -8.27 10.75
C PRO A 110 2.57 -7.89 11.70
N GLU A 111 2.60 -8.40 12.92
CA GLU A 111 1.56 -8.18 13.94
C GLU A 111 1.56 -6.77 14.55
N LYS A 112 2.74 -6.13 14.63
CA LYS A 112 2.91 -4.85 15.34
C LYS A 112 2.57 -3.66 14.43
N GLY A 113 1.91 -2.64 14.97
CA GLY A 113 1.55 -1.45 14.20
C GLY A 113 0.42 -1.72 13.21
N THR A 114 0.21 -0.79 12.28
CA THR A 114 -0.86 -0.87 11.28
C THR A 114 -0.33 -1.42 9.95
N ILE A 115 -1.22 -1.89 9.08
CA ILE A 115 -0.90 -2.28 7.70
C ILE A 115 -0.19 -1.15 6.92
N TYR A 116 -0.46 0.12 7.23
CA TYR A 116 0.15 1.28 6.59
C TYR A 116 1.59 1.56 7.06
N ASP A 117 2.06 0.88 8.10
CA ASP A 117 3.43 1.04 8.59
C ASP A 117 4.47 0.25 7.78
N TYR A 118 4.01 -0.58 6.83
CA TYR A 118 4.85 -1.50 6.10
C TYR A 118 4.87 -1.24 4.58
N GLN A 119 6.04 -1.47 3.98
CA GLN A 119 6.26 -1.61 2.55
C GLN A 119 6.60 -3.06 2.23
N PHE A 120 6.28 -3.50 1.01
CA PHE A 120 6.66 -4.83 0.53
C PHE A 120 7.94 -4.73 -0.31
N ILE A 121 8.90 -5.60 -0.04
CA ILE A 121 10.18 -5.68 -0.75
C ILE A 121 10.26 -7.02 -1.50
N LEU A 122 10.56 -6.97 -2.79
CA LEU A 122 10.65 -8.11 -3.70
C LEU A 122 12.02 -8.78 -3.62
N GLU A 123 12.36 -9.32 -2.46
CA GLU A 123 13.61 -10.06 -2.23
C GLU A 123 13.29 -11.48 -1.73
N GLY A 124 13.78 -12.50 -2.45
CA GLY A 124 13.46 -13.91 -2.18
C GLY A 124 11.94 -14.14 -2.16
N LEU A 125 11.41 -14.77 -1.10
CA LEU A 125 9.96 -14.96 -0.92
C LEU A 125 9.17 -13.65 -0.73
N GLY A 126 9.86 -12.50 -0.62
CA GLY A 126 9.29 -11.22 -0.27
C GLY A 126 9.38 -10.94 1.23
N ARG A 127 9.39 -9.66 1.60
CA ARG A 127 9.45 -9.25 3.01
C ARG A 127 8.72 -7.95 3.27
N TRP A 128 8.13 -7.85 4.45
CA TRP A 128 7.49 -6.64 4.94
C TRP A 128 8.45 -5.83 5.80
N ASP A 129 8.69 -4.58 5.41
CA ASP A 129 9.63 -3.70 6.09
C ASP A 129 8.96 -2.41 6.53
N LYS A 130 9.32 -1.88 7.71
CA LYS A 130 8.70 -0.65 8.18
C LYS A 130 9.17 0.55 7.38
N TRP A 131 8.23 1.42 6.99
CA TRP A 131 8.55 2.71 6.36
C TRP A 131 9.47 3.58 7.22
N ILE A 132 9.42 3.45 8.55
CA ILE A 132 10.28 4.21 9.47
C ILE A 132 11.78 3.91 9.26
N LYS A 133 12.14 2.71 8.80
CA LYS A 133 13.54 2.39 8.46
C LYS A 133 14.00 3.25 7.29
N LYS A 134 13.19 3.29 6.22
CA LYS A 134 13.42 4.12 5.03
C LYS A 134 13.47 5.61 5.35
N LEU A 135 12.66 6.07 6.32
CA LEU A 135 12.73 7.43 6.83
C LEU A 135 14.06 7.72 7.53
N ALA A 136 14.56 6.81 8.35
CA ALA A 136 15.86 6.95 9.02
C ALA A 136 17.03 6.99 8.03
N ASP A 137 16.90 6.30 6.89
CA ASP A 137 17.89 6.29 5.81
C ASP A 137 17.80 7.52 4.88
N THR A 138 16.80 8.38 5.07
CA THR A 138 16.61 9.57 4.21
C THR A 138 17.68 10.62 4.54
N PRO A 139 18.42 11.14 3.55
CA PRO A 139 19.49 12.11 3.79
C PRO A 139 18.96 13.40 4.43
N PRO A 140 19.75 14.07 5.28
CA PRO A 140 19.38 15.35 5.86
C PRO A 140 19.23 16.42 4.78
N ILE A 141 18.35 17.39 5.02
CA ILE A 141 18.08 18.50 4.10
C ILE A 141 19.39 19.29 3.87
N PRO A 142 19.86 19.42 2.61
CA PRO A 142 21.03 20.22 2.29
C PRO A 142 20.84 21.68 2.73
N LYS A 143 21.92 22.32 3.21
CA LYS A 143 21.87 23.72 3.68
C LYS A 143 21.63 24.73 2.54
N ASP A 144 21.81 24.28 1.30
CA ASP A 144 21.90 25.10 0.10
C ASP A 144 20.56 25.12 -0.67
N VAL A 145 19.58 24.33 -0.22
CA VAL A 145 18.25 24.24 -0.81
C VAL A 145 17.45 25.51 -0.49
N GLN A 146 16.72 26.02 -1.48
CA GLN A 146 15.84 27.17 -1.25
C GLN A 146 14.68 26.78 -0.33
N PHE A 147 14.23 27.71 0.53
CA PHE A 147 13.21 27.43 1.53
C PHE A 147 11.89 26.88 0.94
N ASN A 148 11.53 27.32 -0.27
CA ASN A 148 10.34 26.87 -1.01
C ASN A 148 10.49 25.46 -1.62
N GLU A 149 11.69 24.90 -1.66
CA GLU A 149 12.01 23.56 -2.17
C GLU A 149 12.26 22.54 -1.03
N ILE A 150 12.27 23.00 0.23
CA ILE A 150 12.46 22.11 1.38
C ILE A 150 11.22 21.21 1.55
N ILE A 151 11.40 19.93 1.28
CA ILE A 151 10.48 18.88 1.71
C ILE A 151 11.00 18.30 3.02
N VAL A 152 10.21 18.44 4.09
CA VAL A 152 10.54 17.81 5.38
C VAL A 152 10.33 16.30 5.26
N PRO A 153 11.36 15.47 5.51
CA PRO A 153 11.18 14.02 5.48
C PRO A 153 10.31 13.61 6.66
N THR A 154 9.06 13.28 6.36
CA THR A 154 8.11 12.67 7.29
C THR A 154 7.76 11.27 6.80
N LEU A 155 7.12 10.47 7.66
CA LEU A 155 6.70 9.12 7.29
C LEU A 155 5.76 9.13 6.07
N ASP A 156 4.84 10.08 6.03
CA ASP A 156 3.89 10.24 4.92
C ASP A 156 4.58 10.68 3.64
N THR A 157 5.53 11.62 3.74
CA THR A 157 6.37 12.00 2.61
C THR A 157 7.10 10.79 2.00
N VAL A 158 7.69 9.93 2.83
CA VAL A 158 8.41 8.73 2.36
C VAL A 158 7.47 7.75 1.67
N ARG A 159 6.29 7.49 2.26
CA ARG A 159 5.26 6.60 1.68
C ARG A 159 4.77 7.10 0.33
N TYR A 160 4.32 8.35 0.28
CA TYR A 160 3.72 8.95 -0.91
C TYR A 160 4.76 9.17 -2.01
N SER A 161 5.99 9.55 -1.67
CA SER A 161 7.08 9.67 -2.65
C SER A 161 7.43 8.31 -3.26
N ALA A 162 7.43 7.24 -2.46
CA ALA A 162 7.69 5.89 -2.97
C ALA A 162 6.61 5.41 -3.94
N LEU A 163 5.33 5.63 -3.61
CA LEU A 163 4.20 5.28 -4.49
C LEU A 163 4.18 6.14 -5.75
N MET A 164 4.43 7.45 -5.61
CA MET A 164 4.54 8.37 -6.74
C MET A 164 5.64 7.92 -7.69
N HIS A 165 6.83 7.63 -7.15
CA HIS A 165 7.96 7.17 -7.94
C HIS A 165 7.60 5.90 -8.70
N LEU A 166 7.03 4.89 -8.00
CA LEU A 166 6.60 3.63 -8.60
C LEU A 166 5.61 3.83 -9.75
N LEU A 167 4.57 4.66 -9.57
CA LEU A 167 3.56 4.90 -10.60
C LEU A 167 4.12 5.71 -11.78
N THR A 168 4.98 6.69 -11.49
CA THR A 168 5.56 7.57 -12.52
C THR A 168 6.56 6.82 -13.39
N THR A 169 7.41 5.96 -12.82
CA THR A 169 8.37 5.16 -13.60
C THR A 169 7.66 4.22 -14.56
N HIS A 170 6.46 3.74 -14.21
CA HIS A 170 5.62 2.87 -15.06
C HIS A 170 4.55 3.64 -15.85
N GLN A 171 4.64 4.97 -15.91
CA GLN A 171 3.73 5.84 -16.67
C GLN A 171 2.25 5.61 -16.31
N LYS A 172 1.97 5.33 -15.03
CA LYS A 172 0.61 5.19 -14.51
C LYS A 172 0.10 6.53 -13.97
N PRO A 173 -1.05 7.03 -14.47
CA PRO A 173 -1.61 8.29 -13.98
C PRO A 173 -2.09 8.13 -12.54
N SER A 174 -1.82 9.13 -11.70
CA SER A 174 -2.20 9.15 -10.29
C SER A 174 -2.59 10.57 -9.85
N ILE A 175 -3.42 10.66 -8.82
CA ILE A 175 -3.89 11.94 -8.26
C ILE A 175 -3.59 11.95 -6.76
N PHE A 176 -2.92 13.00 -6.30
CA PHE A 176 -2.62 13.21 -4.89
C PHE A 176 -3.57 14.27 -4.33
N VAL A 177 -4.45 13.84 -3.44
CA VAL A 177 -5.46 14.69 -2.79
C VAL A 177 -5.07 14.99 -1.34
N GLY A 178 -5.45 16.17 -0.85
CA GLY A 178 -5.24 16.55 0.53
C GLY A 178 -5.37 18.07 0.74
N PRO A 179 -5.40 18.55 1.99
CA PRO A 179 -5.60 19.96 2.31
C PRO A 179 -4.58 20.89 1.65
N THR A 180 -4.95 22.14 1.35
CA THR A 180 -4.00 23.13 0.83
C THR A 180 -2.84 23.35 1.80
N GLY A 181 -1.60 23.47 1.28
CA GLY A 181 -0.41 23.72 2.11
C GLY A 181 0.34 22.47 2.59
N THR A 182 -0.07 21.25 2.21
CA THR A 182 0.62 20.00 2.59
C THR A 182 1.74 19.56 1.63
N GLY A 183 2.30 20.49 0.85
CA GLY A 183 3.44 20.20 -0.04
C GLY A 183 3.16 19.25 -1.22
N LYS A 184 1.89 18.92 -1.51
CA LYS A 184 1.53 17.96 -2.58
C LYS A 184 2.16 18.26 -3.95
N SER A 185 2.21 19.53 -4.34
CA SER A 185 2.83 19.95 -5.60
C SER A 185 4.34 19.73 -5.61
N VAL A 186 4.99 19.78 -4.44
CA VAL A 186 6.43 19.55 -4.30
C VAL A 186 6.78 18.06 -4.41
N TYR A 187 5.82 17.14 -4.22
CA TYR A 187 6.03 15.72 -4.52
C TYR A 187 6.03 15.40 -6.02
N ILE A 188 5.53 16.31 -6.86
CA ILE A 188 5.30 16.08 -8.30
C ILE A 188 6.37 16.74 -9.18
N ILE A 189 7.05 17.77 -8.66
CA ILE A 189 8.07 18.56 -9.37
C ILE A 189 9.45 17.93 -9.17
#